data_AF-A0AAW7U3H7-F1
#
_entry.id   AF-A0AAW7U3H7-F1
#
_cell.length_a   1.000
_cell.length_b   1.000
_cell.length_c   1.000
_cell.angle_alpha   90.00
_cell.angle_beta   90.00
_cell.angle_gamma   90.00
#
_symmetry.space_group_name_H-M   'P 1'
#
loop_
_entity.id
_entity.type
_entity.pdbx_description
1 polymer ?
#
loop_
_entity_poly.entity_id
_entity_poly.type
_entity_poly.pdbx_seq_one_letter_code
_entity_poly.pdbx_strand_id
1 'polypeptide(L)'
;MSSKTDHIISEVFRLTSLRITKDDPVMAVLLMQQKMFDEAFAQLSSHQEQYAEAIAAHAENITAAAAKLETYREQLLIELAQQANNQIQGTENRVYASVSERVVRDVEAANAAFIDRLKKLLMFVSAAWGIGLLLLVGVVVFK
;
A
#
# COMPACT_ATOMS: atom_id res chain seq x y z
N MET A 1 -66.49 17.03 -7.91
CA MET A 1 -66.77 15.58 -7.76
C MET A 1 -67.40 14.95 -9.01
N SER A 2 -68.31 15.60 -9.75
CA SER A 2 -68.98 14.97 -10.92
C SER A 2 -68.01 14.41 -11.96
N SER A 3 -67.00 15.18 -12.39
CA SER A 3 -66.08 14.77 -13.46
C SER A 3 -65.29 13.47 -13.19
N LYS A 4 -64.88 13.20 -11.94
CA LYS A 4 -64.12 11.98 -11.60
C LYS A 4 -65.03 10.75 -11.59
N THR A 5 -66.24 10.89 -11.06
CA THR A 5 -67.25 9.82 -11.07
C THR A 5 -67.74 9.53 -12.49
N ASP A 6 -67.95 10.57 -13.30
CA ASP A 6 -68.36 10.45 -14.70
C ASP A 6 -67.28 9.73 -15.53
N HIS A 7 -65.99 9.97 -15.24
CA HIS A 7 -64.88 9.25 -15.85
C HIS A 7 -64.86 7.76 -15.47
N ILE A 8 -65.07 7.43 -14.19
CA ILE A 8 -65.13 6.03 -13.73
C ILE A 8 -66.31 5.29 -14.37
N ILE A 9 -67.48 5.94 -14.43
CA ILE A 9 -68.66 5.37 -15.10
C ILE A 9 -68.36 5.06 -16.57
N SER A 10 -67.72 5.98 -17.27
CA SER A 10 -67.30 5.78 -18.67
C SER A 10 -66.27 4.66 -18.82
N GLU A 11 -65.28 4.57 -17.93
CA GLU A 11 -64.25 3.53 -17.98
C GLU A 11 -64.82 2.14 -17.70
N VAL A 12 -65.67 2.00 -16.69
CA VAL A 12 -66.27 0.70 -16.38
C VAL A 12 -67.18 0.26 -17.53
N PHE A 13 -67.95 1.17 -18.14
CA PHE A 13 -68.71 0.84 -19.33
C PHE A 13 -67.80 0.46 -20.51
N ARG A 14 -66.68 1.15 -20.72
CA ARG A 14 -65.73 0.83 -21.79
C ARG A 14 -65.10 -0.56 -21.60
N LEU A 15 -64.73 -0.91 -20.37
CA LEU A 15 -63.99 -2.14 -20.07
C LEU A 15 -64.88 -3.36 -19.85
N THR A 16 -66.07 -3.16 -19.28
CA THR A 16 -66.96 -4.26 -18.86
C THR A 16 -68.33 -4.22 -19.52
N SER A 17 -68.63 -3.17 -20.31
CA SER A 17 -69.96 -2.89 -20.90
C SER A 17 -71.09 -2.73 -19.88
N LEU A 18 -70.75 -2.65 -18.58
CA LEU A 18 -71.72 -2.58 -17.49
C LEU A 18 -72.11 -1.13 -17.24
N ARG A 19 -73.42 -0.85 -17.25
CA ARG A 19 -73.95 0.50 -17.00
C ARG A 19 -74.14 0.68 -15.50
N ILE A 20 -73.27 1.48 -14.91
CA ILE A 20 -73.34 1.88 -13.50
C ILE A 20 -73.75 3.35 -13.40
N THR A 21 -74.45 3.69 -12.32
CA THR A 21 -74.90 5.06 -12.04
C THR A 21 -74.24 5.58 -10.76
N LYS A 22 -74.40 6.87 -10.46
CA LYS A 22 -73.77 7.50 -9.30
C LYS A 22 -74.25 6.94 -7.96
N ASP A 23 -75.50 6.48 -7.92
CA ASP A 23 -76.14 5.95 -6.70
C ASP A 23 -75.98 4.43 -6.57
N ASP A 24 -75.25 3.79 -7.50
CA ASP A 24 -74.98 2.36 -7.45
C ASP A 24 -73.99 2.05 -6.31
N PRO A 25 -74.26 1.08 -5.43
CA PRO A 25 -73.30 0.65 -4.41
C PRO A 25 -71.94 0.22 -4.98
N VAL A 26 -71.89 -0.27 -6.23
CA VAL A 26 -70.65 -0.62 -6.93
C VAL A 26 -69.78 0.63 -7.15
N MET A 27 -70.38 1.81 -7.36
CA MET A 27 -69.65 3.07 -7.49
C MET A 27 -68.90 3.43 -6.20
N ALA A 28 -69.53 3.21 -5.04
CA ALA A 28 -68.90 3.46 -3.74
C ALA A 28 -67.67 2.55 -3.54
N VAL A 29 -67.77 1.27 -3.92
CA VAL A 29 -66.65 0.31 -3.85
C VAL A 29 -65.50 0.72 -4.77
N LEU A 30 -65.80 1.13 -6.01
CA LEU A 30 -64.78 1.56 -6.97
C LEU A 30 -64.05 2.82 -6.49
N LEU A 31 -64.77 3.77 -5.91
CA LEU A 31 -64.18 4.98 -5.32
C LEU A 31 -63.31 4.66 -4.10
N MET A 32 -63.75 3.72 -3.24
CA MET A 32 -62.95 3.25 -2.11
C MET A 32 -61.68 2.53 -2.56
N GLN A 33 -61.76 1.64 -3.55
CA GLN A 33 -60.59 0.97 -4.11
C GLN A 33 -59.61 1.96 -4.74
N GLN A 34 -60.11 2.93 -5.52
CA GLN A 34 -59.24 3.95 -6.11
C GLN A 34 -58.49 4.72 -5.03
N LYS A 35 -59.18 5.11 -3.94
CA LYS A 35 -58.53 5.79 -2.82
C LYS A 35 -57.48 4.90 -2.14
N MET A 36 -57.75 3.61 -1.94
CA MET A 36 -56.77 2.67 -1.38
C MET A 36 -55.52 2.54 -2.28
N PHE A 37 -55.71 2.48 -3.60
CA PHE A 37 -54.58 2.44 -4.55
C PHE A 37 -53.79 3.74 -4.54
N ASP A 38 -54.45 4.89 -4.56
CA ASP A 38 -53.80 6.21 -4.50
C ASP A 38 -52.95 6.33 -3.21
N GLU A 39 -53.46 5.87 -2.07
CA GLU A 39 -52.73 5.84 -0.79
C GLU A 39 -51.54 4.86 -0.83
N ALA A 40 -51.73 3.65 -1.39
CA ALA A 40 -50.65 2.67 -1.53
C ALA A 40 -49.53 3.16 -2.46
N PHE A 41 -49.87 3.81 -3.58
CA PHE A 41 -48.89 4.40 -4.49
C PHE A 41 -48.15 5.59 -3.87
N ALA A 42 -48.85 6.43 -3.10
CA ALA A 42 -48.20 7.52 -2.36
C ALA A 42 -47.20 6.97 -1.33
N GLN A 43 -47.55 5.89 -0.64
CA GLN A 43 -46.66 5.23 0.31
C GLN A 43 -45.48 4.54 -0.39
N LEU A 44 -45.68 3.93 -1.55
CA LEU A 44 -44.58 3.33 -2.31
C LEU A 44 -43.58 4.38 -2.81
N SER A 45 -44.09 5.51 -3.30
CA SER A 45 -43.27 6.63 -3.79
C SER A 45 -42.38 7.21 -2.68
N SER A 46 -42.94 7.40 -1.48
CA SER A 46 -42.18 7.93 -0.35
C SER A 46 -41.09 6.96 0.14
N HIS A 47 -41.37 5.65 0.11
CA HIS A 47 -40.34 4.64 0.41
C HIS A 47 -39.26 4.59 -0.67
N GLN A 48 -39.60 4.74 -1.95
CA GLN A 48 -38.61 4.78 -3.03
C GLN A 48 -37.64 5.95 -2.89
N GLU A 49 -38.12 7.14 -2.53
CA GLU A 49 -37.25 8.30 -2.26
C GLU A 49 -36.32 8.03 -1.08
N GLN A 50 -36.83 7.47 0.02
CA GLN A 50 -36.01 7.10 1.17
C GLN A 50 -34.95 6.05 0.84
N TYR A 51 -35.28 5.04 0.04
CA TYR A 51 -34.30 4.05 -0.41
C TYR A 51 -33.25 4.65 -1.33
N ALA A 52 -33.64 5.54 -2.25
CA ALA A 52 -32.70 6.22 -3.13
C ALA A 52 -31.72 7.11 -2.35
N GLU A 53 -32.22 7.85 -1.36
CA GLU A 53 -31.41 8.70 -0.48
C GLU A 53 -30.45 7.85 0.38
N ALA A 54 -30.93 6.74 0.94
CA ALA A 54 -30.09 5.81 1.70
C ALA A 54 -28.98 5.18 0.83
N ILE A 55 -29.30 4.79 -0.41
CA ILE A 55 -28.30 4.26 -1.36
C ILE A 55 -27.27 5.33 -1.72
N ALA A 56 -27.71 6.57 -1.97
CA ALA A 56 -26.81 7.69 -2.28
C ALA A 56 -25.86 7.99 -1.12
N ALA A 57 -26.38 8.07 0.10
CA ALA A 57 -25.56 8.25 1.31
C ALA A 57 -24.57 7.09 1.51
N HIS A 58 -24.99 5.85 1.22
CA HIS A 58 -24.11 4.70 1.34
C HIS A 58 -23.00 4.69 0.28
N ALA A 59 -23.31 5.11 -0.95
CA ALA A 59 -22.34 5.26 -2.04
C ALA A 59 -21.31 6.35 -1.75
N GLU A 60 -21.73 7.48 -1.17
CA GLU A 60 -20.83 8.54 -0.73
C GLU A 60 -19.86 8.03 0.36
N ASN A 61 -20.39 7.30 1.36
CA ASN A 61 -19.57 6.69 2.41
C ASN A 61 -18.55 5.69 1.86
N ILE A 62 -18.92 4.86 0.87
CA ILE A 62 -18.00 3.92 0.21
C ILE A 62 -16.90 4.69 -0.54
N THR A 63 -17.27 5.76 -1.24
CA THR A 63 -16.32 6.58 -1.99
C THR A 63 -15.33 7.29 -1.05
N ALA A 64 -15.82 7.83 0.06
CA ALA A 64 -14.97 8.43 1.09
C ALA A 64 -14.04 7.40 1.77
N ALA A 65 -14.51 6.17 2.00
CA ALA A 65 -13.69 5.09 2.52
C ALA A 65 -12.61 4.67 1.51
N ALA A 66 -12.94 4.60 0.22
CA ALA A 66 -11.99 4.31 -0.84
C ALA A 66 -10.90 5.39 -0.95
N ALA A 67 -11.27 6.68 -0.87
CA ALA A 67 -10.31 7.78 -0.87
C ALA A 67 -9.37 7.71 0.34
N LYS A 68 -9.88 7.39 1.54
CA LYS A 68 -9.04 7.19 2.73
C LYS A 68 -8.06 6.01 2.55
N LEU A 69 -8.53 4.90 1.97
CA LEU A 69 -7.68 3.74 1.69
C LEU A 69 -6.53 4.08 0.73
N GLU A 70 -6.79 4.91 -0.27
CA GLU A 70 -5.77 5.40 -1.20
C GLU A 70 -4.72 6.26 -0.48
N THR A 71 -5.14 7.19 0.38
CA THR A 71 -4.21 7.99 1.21
C THR A 71 -3.39 7.12 2.16
N TYR A 72 -4.01 6.11 2.80
CA TYR A 72 -3.29 5.17 3.66
C TYR A 72 -2.27 4.34 2.88
N ARG A 73 -2.57 3.97 1.64
CA ARG A 73 -1.64 3.25 0.77
C ARG A 73 -0.39 4.09 0.47
N GLU A 74 -0.56 5.36 0.14
CA GLU A 74 0.58 6.26 -0.10
C GLU A 74 1.45 6.42 1.14
N GLN A 75 0.84 6.61 2.31
CA GLN A 75 1.57 6.70 3.58
C GLN A 75 2.35 5.42 3.90
N LEU A 76 1.74 4.24 3.73
CA LEU A 76 2.41 2.95 3.92
C LEU A 76 3.60 2.78 2.97
N LEU A 77 3.49 3.20 1.72
CA LEU A 77 4.61 3.14 0.76
C LEU A 77 5.77 4.04 1.18
N ILE A 78 5.48 5.23 1.69
CA ILE A 78 6.49 6.16 2.23
C ILE A 78 7.17 5.54 3.47
N GLU A 79 6.39 5.02 4.42
CA GLU A 79 6.93 4.36 5.61
C GLU A 79 7.79 3.14 5.27
N LEU A 80 7.34 2.29 4.34
CA LEU A 80 8.12 1.14 3.88
C LEU A 80 9.42 1.55 3.18
N ALA A 81 9.38 2.57 2.33
CA ALA A 81 10.59 3.09 1.67
C ALA A 81 11.58 3.66 2.69
N GLN A 82 11.09 4.41 3.68
CA GLN A 82 11.92 4.99 4.73
C GLN A 82 12.51 3.92 5.65
N GLN A 83 11.72 2.91 6.03
CA GLN A 83 12.19 1.78 6.82
C GLN A 83 13.23 0.93 6.06
N ALA A 84 13.01 0.66 4.77
CA ALA A 84 13.97 -0.03 3.93
C ALA A 84 15.29 0.76 3.82
N ASN A 85 15.22 2.08 3.60
CA ASN A 85 16.40 2.94 3.56
C ASN A 85 17.18 2.93 4.88
N ASN A 86 16.50 3.00 6.03
CA ASN A 86 17.13 2.94 7.34
C ASN A 86 17.81 1.57 7.59
N GLN A 87 17.20 0.47 7.15
CA GLN A 87 17.80 -0.86 7.24
C GLN A 87 19.04 -0.99 6.34
N ILE A 88 18.97 -0.45 5.12
CA ILE A 88 20.12 -0.43 4.19
C ILE A 88 21.27 0.37 4.81
N GLN A 89 21.06 1.60 5.27
CA GLN A 89 22.10 2.42 5.89
C GLN A 89 22.71 1.76 7.14
N GLY A 90 21.86 1.17 7.99
CA GLY A 90 22.32 0.43 9.17
C GLY A 90 23.17 -0.79 8.80
N THR A 91 22.87 -1.44 7.69
CA THR A 91 23.59 -2.62 7.19
C THR A 91 24.89 -2.21 6.51
N GLU A 92 24.87 -1.19 5.64
CA GLU A 92 26.05 -0.62 5.00
C GLU A 92 27.07 -0.14 6.03
N ASN A 93 26.67 0.61 7.04
CA ASN A 93 27.59 1.07 8.09
C ASN A 93 28.25 -0.09 8.85
N ARG A 94 27.51 -1.18 9.12
CA ARG A 94 28.08 -2.37 9.78
C ARG A 94 29.03 -3.14 8.86
N VAL A 95 28.69 -3.24 7.57
CA VAL A 95 29.56 -3.87 6.57
C VAL A 95 30.84 -3.05 6.39
N TYR A 96 30.74 -1.73 6.23
CA TYR A 96 31.91 -0.85 6.14
C TYR A 96 32.79 -0.92 7.39
N ALA A 97 32.20 -0.91 8.60
CA ALA A 97 32.96 -1.03 9.84
C ALA A 97 33.71 -2.38 9.92
N SER A 98 33.02 -3.49 9.64
CA SER A 98 33.62 -4.83 9.72
C SER A 98 34.65 -5.10 8.62
N VAL A 99 34.43 -4.60 7.40
CA VAL A 99 35.41 -4.70 6.30
C VAL A 99 36.62 -3.82 6.58
N SER A 100 36.42 -2.59 7.05
CA SER A 100 37.52 -1.68 7.41
C SER A 100 38.41 -2.28 8.50
N GLU A 101 37.82 -2.79 9.58
CA GLU A 101 38.57 -3.45 10.66
C GLU A 101 39.38 -4.65 10.14
N ARG A 102 38.78 -5.47 9.27
CA ARG A 102 39.45 -6.62 8.67
C ARG A 102 40.58 -6.19 7.74
N VAL A 103 40.37 -5.18 6.89
CA VAL A 103 41.39 -4.66 5.97
C VAL A 103 42.56 -4.07 6.76
N VAL A 104 42.30 -3.28 7.80
CA VAL A 104 43.36 -2.74 8.67
C VAL A 104 44.18 -3.87 9.28
N ARG A 105 43.52 -4.88 9.85
CA ARG A 105 44.21 -6.02 10.47
C ARG A 105 45.03 -6.84 9.47
N ASP A 106 44.48 -7.07 8.28
CA ASP A 106 45.16 -7.84 7.22
C ASP A 106 46.36 -7.04 6.66
N VAL A 107 46.24 -5.72 6.53
CA VAL A 107 47.35 -4.82 6.14
C VAL A 107 48.44 -4.79 7.22
N GLU A 108 48.09 -4.68 8.49
CA GLU A 108 49.06 -4.72 9.60
C GLU A 108 49.81 -6.05 9.64
N ALA A 109 49.10 -7.17 9.50
CA ALA A 109 49.72 -8.50 9.45
C ALA A 109 50.66 -8.68 8.25
N ALA A 110 50.24 -8.22 7.06
CA ALA A 110 51.06 -8.25 5.86
C ALA A 110 52.31 -7.37 6.01
N ASN A 111 52.17 -6.18 6.60
CA ASN A 111 53.28 -5.26 6.82
C ASN A 111 54.27 -5.81 7.86
N ALA A 112 53.78 -6.40 8.96
CA ALA A 112 54.63 -7.07 9.95
C ALA A 112 55.41 -8.24 9.34
N ALA A 113 54.75 -9.07 8.53
CA ALA A 113 55.40 -10.17 7.81
C ALA A 113 56.45 -9.66 6.79
N PHE A 114 56.17 -8.55 6.12
CA PHE A 114 57.12 -7.92 5.19
C PHE A 114 58.34 -7.38 5.91
N ILE A 115 58.16 -6.68 7.03
CA ILE A 115 59.25 -6.17 7.87
C ILE A 115 60.09 -7.33 8.42
N ASP A 116 59.47 -8.44 8.87
CA ASP A 116 60.21 -9.61 9.35
C ASP A 116 61.08 -10.24 8.23
N ARG A 117 60.54 -10.34 7.01
CA ARG A 117 61.29 -10.81 5.84
C ARG A 117 62.45 -9.87 5.50
N LEU A 118 62.23 -8.56 5.52
CA LEU A 118 63.28 -7.57 5.28
C LEU A 118 64.38 -7.67 6.34
N LYS A 119 64.02 -7.81 7.61
CA LYS A 119 64.98 -7.97 8.71
C LYS A 119 65.84 -9.22 8.53
N LYS A 120 65.22 -10.35 8.16
CA LYS A 120 65.94 -11.59 7.85
C LYS A 120 66.91 -11.41 6.69
N LEU A 121 66.47 -10.76 5.60
CA LEU A 121 67.32 -10.50 4.43
C LEU A 121 68.52 -9.63 4.80
N LEU A 122 68.28 -8.55 5.57
CA LEU A 122 69.34 -7.66 6.05
C LEU A 122 70.37 -8.40 6.93
N MET A 123 69.92 -9.35 7.75
CA MET A 123 70.79 -10.19 8.58
C MET A 123 71.69 -11.11 7.74
N PHE A 124 71.17 -11.68 6.66
CA PHE A 124 71.98 -12.49 5.74
C PHE A 124 73.01 -11.63 4.99
N VAL A 125 72.63 -10.43 4.57
CA VAL A 125 73.54 -9.50 3.87
C VAL A 125 74.67 -9.04 4.79
N SER A 126 74.36 -8.69 6.04
CA SER A 126 75.39 -8.28 7.00
C SER A 126 76.32 -9.43 7.38
N ALA A 127 75.81 -10.65 7.52
CA ALA A 127 76.62 -11.84 7.73
C ALA A 127 77.56 -12.13 6.54
N ALA A 128 77.05 -12.05 5.31
CA ALA A 128 77.86 -12.22 4.10
C ALA A 128 78.98 -11.17 4.00
N TRP A 129 78.66 -9.90 4.31
CA TRP A 129 79.65 -8.83 4.40
C TRP A 129 80.73 -9.08 5.46
N GLY A 130 80.33 -9.55 6.65
CA GLY A 130 81.26 -9.91 7.73
C GLY A 130 82.21 -11.03 7.33
N ILE A 131 81.71 -12.08 6.66
CA ILE A 131 82.53 -13.17 6.14
C ILE A 131 83.49 -12.66 5.05
N GLY A 132 82.98 -11.82 4.13
CA GLY A 132 83.81 -11.20 3.09
C GLY A 132 84.95 -10.37 3.66
N LEU A 133 84.69 -9.55 4.69
CA LEU A 133 85.71 -8.78 5.41
C LEU A 133 86.72 -9.68 6.11
N LEU A 134 86.28 -10.76 6.77
CA LEU A 134 87.17 -11.73 7.41
C LEU A 134 88.11 -12.41 6.42
N LEU A 135 87.60 -12.81 5.25
CA LEU A 135 88.42 -13.39 4.19
C LEU A 135 89.42 -12.36 3.62
N LEU A 136 89.01 -11.11 3.44
CA LEU A 136 89.89 -10.05 2.96
C LEU A 136 91.04 -9.78 3.95
N VAL A 137 90.73 -9.67 5.25
CA VAL A 137 91.75 -9.53 6.30
C VAL A 137 92.66 -10.76 6.35
N GLY A 138 92.10 -11.97 6.26
CA GLY A 138 92.88 -13.20 6.22
C GLY A 138 93.87 -13.23 5.06
N VAL A 139 93.44 -12.84 3.85
CA VAL A 139 94.30 -12.75 2.66
C VAL A 139 95.36 -11.66 2.81
N VAL A 140 95.03 -10.52 3.42
CA VAL A 140 96.00 -9.43 3.62
C VAL A 140 97.03 -9.77 4.71
N VAL A 141 96.64 -10.51 5.76
CA VAL A 141 97.54 -10.90 6.86
C VAL A 141 98.44 -12.09 6.48
N PHE A 142 97.97 -13.00 5.62
CA PHE A 142 98.74 -14.18 5.16
C PHE A 142 99.48 -13.95 3.83
N LYS A 143 99.53 -12.72 3.31
CA LYS A 143 100.28 -12.33 2.10
C LYS A 143 101.53 -11.56 2.48
#